data_AF-A0A6A2WTW0-F1
#
_entry.id   AF-A0A6A2WTW0-F1
#
_cell.length_a   1.000
_cell.length_b   1.000
_cell.length_c   1.000
_cell.angle_alpha   90.00
_cell.angle_beta   90.00
_cell.angle_gamma   90.00
#
_symmetry.space_group_name_H-M   'P 1'
#
loop_
_entity.id
_entity.type
_entity.pdbx_description
1 polymer ?
#
loop_
_entity_poly.entity_id
_entity_poly.type
_entity_poly.pdbx_seq_one_letter_code
_entity_poly.pdbx_strand_id
1 'polypeptide(L)'
;MVHSKIVPLPNFTVKAKATPSKRKTKPNSVICGDCDGNGAVVCSQCKGNGVNAVDFFNGEFKAGDSCWLCGGKKQMLCGNCNGAGFIGGFMSTDDQ
;
A
#
# COMPACT_ATOMS: atom_id res chain seq x y z
N MET A 1 47.70 -17.62 7.38
CA MET A 1 47.46 -16.24 6.90
C MET A 1 46.47 -16.30 5.74
N VAL A 2 45.19 -16.04 6.01
CA VAL A 2 44.13 -15.99 4.99
C VAL A 2 44.16 -14.61 4.34
N HIS A 3 44.47 -14.56 3.05
CA HIS A 3 44.41 -13.32 2.27
C HIS A 3 42.96 -13.04 1.86
N SER A 4 42.26 -12.22 2.63
CA SER A 4 40.97 -11.66 2.21
C SER A 4 41.19 -10.62 1.11
N LYS A 5 40.86 -10.96 -0.14
CA LYS A 5 40.76 -10.01 -1.24
C LYS A 5 39.40 -9.32 -1.16
N ILE A 6 39.41 -8.03 -0.83
CA ILE A 6 38.25 -7.15 -0.93
C ILE A 6 37.98 -6.91 -2.42
N VAL A 7 36.82 -7.33 -2.91
CA VAL A 7 36.34 -7.05 -4.28
C VAL A 7 35.30 -5.94 -4.21
N PRO A 8 35.49 -4.79 -4.88
CA PRO A 8 34.50 -3.72 -4.90
C PRO A 8 33.28 -4.13 -5.74
N LEU A 9 32.08 -3.95 -5.18
CA LEU A 9 30.82 -4.19 -5.88
C LEU A 9 30.55 -3.07 -6.89
N PRO A 10 30.09 -3.38 -8.12
CA PRO A 10 29.73 -2.36 -9.10
C PRO A 10 28.48 -1.59 -8.67
N ASN A 11 28.56 -0.25 -8.75
CA ASN A 11 27.44 0.66 -8.52
C ASN A 11 26.41 0.53 -9.65
N PHE A 12 25.38 -0.30 -9.44
CA PHE A 12 24.25 -0.39 -10.36
C PHE A 12 23.28 0.78 -10.13
N THR A 13 23.21 1.70 -11.09
CA THR A 13 22.19 2.75 -11.12
C THR A 13 20.95 2.22 -11.85
N VAL A 14 19.87 1.99 -11.11
CA VAL A 14 18.58 1.58 -11.69
C VAL A 14 17.84 2.84 -12.13
N LYS A 15 17.78 3.09 -13.44
CA LYS A 15 16.98 4.17 -14.02
C LYS A 15 15.56 3.66 -14.31
N ALA A 16 14.62 3.96 -13.43
CA ALA A 16 13.21 3.66 -13.68
C ALA A 16 12.70 4.54 -14.83
N LYS A 17 12.05 3.94 -15.84
CA LYS A 17 11.41 4.68 -16.94
C LYS A 17 9.93 4.88 -16.58
N ALA A 18 9.53 6.11 -16.29
CA ALA A 18 8.13 6.47 -16.12
C ALA A 18 7.40 6.43 -17.47
N THR A 19 6.21 5.84 -17.50
CA THR A 19 5.33 5.85 -18.69
C THR A 19 4.67 7.23 -18.80
N PRO A 20 4.47 7.81 -20.00
CA PRO A 20 3.82 9.11 -20.16
C PRO A 20 2.44 9.14 -19.47
N SER A 21 2.29 10.04 -18.49
CA SER A 21 1.07 10.22 -17.71
C SER A 21 -0.09 10.65 -18.62
N LYS A 22 -1.08 9.77 -18.78
CA LYS A 22 -2.41 10.15 -19.29
C LYS A 22 -3.10 10.96 -18.20
N ARG A 23 -2.76 12.25 -18.09
CA ARG A 23 -3.37 13.18 -17.12
C ARG A 23 -4.90 13.06 -17.22
N LYS A 24 -5.51 12.46 -16.20
CA LYS A 24 -6.97 12.45 -16.06
C LYS A 24 -7.45 13.90 -15.98
N THR A 25 -8.60 14.18 -16.58
CA THR A 25 -9.28 15.48 -16.45
C THR A 25 -9.44 15.84 -14.98
N LYS A 26 -9.33 17.15 -14.67
CA LYS A 26 -9.41 17.69 -13.31
C LYS A 26 -10.65 17.13 -12.61
N PRO A 27 -10.52 16.42 -11.48
CA PRO A 27 -11.67 15.84 -10.82
C PRO A 27 -12.57 16.98 -10.30
N ASN A 28 -13.89 16.78 -10.39
CA ASN A 28 -14.90 17.75 -9.93
C ASN A 28 -14.89 17.95 -8.40
N SER A 29 -14.18 17.08 -7.68
CA SER A 29 -13.96 17.16 -6.24
C SER A 29 -12.53 16.74 -5.93
N VAL A 30 -11.94 17.39 -4.91
CA VAL A 30 -10.66 16.97 -4.36
C VAL A 30 -10.82 15.82 -3.37
N ILE A 31 -12.02 15.55 -2.86
CA ILE A 31 -12.25 14.46 -1.91
C ILE A 31 -12.09 13.11 -2.60
N CYS A 32 -11.39 12.18 -1.95
CA CYS A 32 -11.26 10.81 -2.42
C CYS A 32 -12.60 10.07 -2.25
N GLY A 33 -13.28 9.79 -3.37
CA GLY A 33 -14.59 9.14 -3.37
C GLY A 33 -14.57 7.68 -2.91
N ASP A 34 -13.41 7.01 -2.94
CA ASP A 34 -13.33 5.59 -2.54
C ASP A 34 -13.32 5.40 -1.01
N CYS A 35 -13.06 6.48 -0.27
CA CYS A 35 -13.07 6.47 1.20
C CYS A 35 -13.89 7.62 1.80
N ASP A 36 -14.65 8.33 0.97
CA ASP A 36 -15.46 9.49 1.37
C ASP A 36 -14.67 10.51 2.20
N GLY A 37 -13.40 10.73 1.86
CA GLY A 37 -12.53 11.67 2.58
C GLY A 37 -11.87 11.17 3.85
N ASN A 38 -12.16 9.95 4.31
CA ASN A 38 -11.62 9.43 5.58
C ASN A 38 -10.17 8.97 5.48
N GLY A 39 -9.66 8.70 4.28
CA GLY A 39 -8.32 8.14 4.06
C GLY A 39 -8.20 6.65 4.41
N ALA A 40 -9.24 6.04 4.98
CA ALA A 40 -9.27 4.64 5.33
C ALA A 40 -10.54 3.97 4.80
N VAL A 41 -10.45 2.67 4.54
CA VAL A 41 -11.57 1.81 4.15
C VAL A 41 -11.63 0.60 5.06
N VAL A 42 -12.81 -0.02 5.17
CA VAL A 42 -12.97 -1.26 5.93
C VAL A 42 -12.06 -2.34 5.34
N CYS A 43 -11.40 -3.11 6.20
CA CYS A 43 -10.53 -4.20 5.76
C CYS A 43 -11.30 -5.20 4.90
N SER A 44 -10.85 -5.41 3.68
CA SER A 44 -11.50 -6.28 2.70
C SER A 44 -11.49 -7.76 3.11
N GLN A 45 -10.51 -8.19 3.90
CA GLN A 45 -10.34 -9.59 4.30
C GLN A 45 -11.23 -9.97 5.49
N CYS A 46 -11.19 -9.20 6.58
CA CYS A 46 -11.98 -9.50 7.77
C CYS A 46 -13.35 -8.79 7.82
N LYS A 47 -13.67 -7.96 6.81
CA LYS A 47 -14.91 -7.17 6.73
C LYS A 47 -15.21 -6.37 8.01
N GLY A 48 -14.16 -5.89 8.68
CA GLY A 48 -14.26 -5.11 9.92
C GLY A 48 -14.35 -5.94 11.21
N ASN A 49 -14.36 -7.28 11.15
CA ASN A 49 -14.35 -8.12 12.36
C ASN A 49 -12.99 -8.07 13.08
N GLY A 50 -11.90 -7.95 12.32
CA GLY A 50 -10.53 -7.88 12.85
C GLY A 50 -9.86 -9.24 13.06
N VAL A 51 -10.55 -10.34 12.77
CA VAL A 51 -10.00 -11.72 12.86
C VAL A 51 -10.09 -12.45 11.53
N ASN A 52 -9.24 -13.45 11.32
CA ASN A 52 -9.31 -14.33 10.14
C ASN A 52 -10.50 -15.29 10.25
N ALA A 53 -11.29 -15.41 9.17
CA ALA A 53 -12.42 -16.34 9.13
C ALA A 53 -12.00 -17.79 8.84
N VAL A 54 -10.85 -17.97 8.17
CA VAL A 54 -10.27 -19.25 7.78
C VAL A 54 -8.76 -19.18 7.93
N ASP A 55 -8.08 -20.32 7.87
CA ASP A 55 -6.63 -20.38 7.75
C ASP A 55 -6.20 -19.84 6.38
N PHE A 56 -5.18 -18.99 6.35
CA PHE A 56 -4.55 -18.45 5.14
C PHE A 56 -3.11 -18.92 5.02
N PHE A 57 -2.58 -18.94 3.78
CA PHE A 57 -1.18 -19.24 3.48
C PHE A 57 -0.68 -20.53 4.17
N ASN A 58 -1.37 -21.65 3.90
CA ASN A 58 -1.03 -22.96 4.48
C ASN A 58 -1.02 -22.97 6.02
N GLY A 59 -1.85 -22.14 6.66
CA GLY A 59 -2.01 -22.09 8.11
C GLY A 59 -0.96 -21.26 8.84
N GLU A 60 -0.19 -20.43 8.12
CA GLU A 60 0.68 -19.39 8.68
C GLU A 60 -0.14 -18.35 9.46
N PHE A 61 -1.32 -18.00 8.94
CA PHE A 61 -2.29 -17.16 9.64
C PHE A 61 -3.56 -17.97 9.89
N LYS A 62 -3.86 -18.28 11.16
CA LYS A 62 -4.96 -19.20 11.51
C LYS A 62 -6.30 -18.47 11.64
N ALA A 63 -7.38 -19.23 11.45
CA ALA A 63 -8.73 -18.79 11.77
C ALA A 63 -8.82 -18.40 13.25
N GLY A 64 -9.51 -17.29 13.55
CA GLY A 64 -9.65 -16.74 14.89
C GLY A 64 -8.51 -15.81 15.33
N ASP A 65 -7.32 -15.92 14.74
CA ASP A 65 -6.23 -14.97 15.01
C ASP A 65 -6.53 -13.59 14.43
N SER A 66 -5.77 -12.59 14.89
CA SER A 66 -5.76 -11.23 14.32
C SER A 66 -5.64 -11.29 12.80
N CYS A 67 -6.47 -10.50 12.12
CA CYS A 67 -6.55 -10.52 10.67
C CYS A 67 -5.19 -10.26 10.04
N TRP A 68 -4.74 -11.15 9.15
CA TRP A 68 -3.40 -11.09 8.55
C TRP A 68 -3.13 -9.80 7.78
N LEU A 69 -4.18 -9.19 7.20
CA LEU A 69 -4.04 -7.98 6.41
C LEU A 69 -4.00 -6.71 7.29
N CYS A 70 -4.92 -6.58 8.25
CA CYS A 70 -5.06 -5.34 9.03
C CYS A 70 -4.50 -5.41 10.45
N GLY A 71 -3.96 -6.56 10.87
CA GLY A 71 -3.45 -6.78 12.21
C GLY A 71 -4.47 -6.50 13.31
N GLY A 72 -5.76 -6.77 13.04
CA GLY A 72 -6.86 -6.50 13.98
C GLY A 72 -7.39 -5.06 14.00
N LYS A 73 -6.83 -4.13 13.22
CA LYS A 73 -7.26 -2.71 13.19
C LYS A 73 -8.59 -2.46 12.49
N LYS A 74 -9.16 -3.46 11.80
CA LYS A 74 -10.48 -3.44 11.12
C LYS A 74 -10.58 -2.52 9.90
N GLN A 75 -9.68 -1.55 9.76
CA GLN A 75 -9.54 -0.68 8.60
C GLN A 75 -8.16 -0.79 7.97
N MET A 76 -8.05 -0.35 6.72
CA MET A 76 -6.83 -0.27 5.93
C MET A 76 -6.76 1.09 5.23
N LEU A 77 -5.56 1.56 4.90
CA LEU A 77 -5.41 2.80 4.14
C LEU A 77 -6.12 2.69 2.79
N CYS A 78 -6.82 3.75 2.41
CA CYS A 78 -7.40 3.84 1.08
C CYS A 78 -6.26 3.94 0.06
N GLY A 79 -6.13 2.94 -0.82
CA GLY A 79 -5.03 2.88 -1.80
C GLY A 79 -5.12 3.95 -2.89
N ASN A 80 -6.29 4.53 -3.14
CA ASN A 80 -6.43 5.56 -4.18
C ASN A 80 -5.92 6.94 -3.74
N CYS A 81 -5.92 7.22 -2.43
CA CYS A 81 -5.37 8.46 -1.87
C CYS A 81 -4.23 8.23 -0.87
N ASN A 82 -3.75 7.00 -0.74
CA ASN A 82 -2.72 6.57 0.21
C ASN A 82 -2.90 7.13 1.64
N GLY A 83 -4.14 7.14 2.14
CA GLY A 83 -4.43 7.69 3.47
C GLY A 83 -4.78 9.17 3.55
N ALA A 84 -4.60 9.95 2.48
CA ALA A 84 -4.78 11.40 2.53
C ALA A 84 -6.25 11.84 2.65
N GLY A 85 -7.18 11.06 2.10
CA GLY A 85 -8.60 11.44 1.99
C GLY A 85 -8.90 12.40 0.83
N PHE A 86 -7.90 12.84 0.07
CA PHE A 86 -8.08 13.71 -1.09
C PHE A 86 -7.15 13.32 -2.25
N ILE A 87 -7.47 13.79 -3.46
CA ILE A 87 -6.75 13.56 -4.71
C ILE A 87 -6.11 14.87 -5.18
N GLY A 88 -4.85 14.82 -5.61
CA GLY A 88 -4.12 15.95 -6.20
C GLY A 88 -2.99 16.53 -5.35
N GLY A 89 -2.73 15.98 -4.16
CA GLY A 89 -1.55 16.29 -3.35
C GLY A 89 -0.46 15.22 -3.48
N PHE A 90 0.74 15.51 -2.96
CA PHE A 90 1.93 14.64 -3.06
C PHE A 90 1.71 13.18 -2.62
N MET A 91 0.80 12.93 -1.67
CA MET A 91 0.47 11.57 -1.23
C MET A 91 -0.41 10.80 -2.23
N SER A 92 -1.03 11.47 -3.18
CA SER A 92 -2.10 10.94 -4.05
C SER A 92 -1.80 11.09 -5.55
N THR A 93 -0.69 11.71 -5.91
CA THR A 93 -0.26 11.97 -7.29
C THR A 93 1.25 11.90 -7.40
N ASP A 94 1.75 11.54 -8.58
CA ASP A 94 3.18 11.54 -8.89
C ASP A 94 3.79 12.95 -8.76
N ASP A 95 5.04 13.00 -8.32
CA ASP A 95 5.87 14.21 -8.38
C ASP A 95 6.24 14.52 -9.85
N GLN A 96 6.64 15.77 -10.14
CA GLN A 96 6.90 16.23 -11.52
C GLN A 96 8.36 16.08 -11.93
#